data_AF-A0A662GLG5-F1
#
_entry.id   AF-A0A662GLG5-F1
#
_cell.length_a   1.000
_cell.length_b   1.000
_cell.length_c   1.000
_cell.angle_alpha   90.00
_cell.angle_beta   90.00
_cell.angle_gamma   90.00
#
_symmetry.space_group_name_H-M   'P 1'
#
loop_
_entity.id
_entity.type
_entity.pdbx_description
1 polymer ?
#
loop_
_entity_poly.entity_id
_entity_poly.type
_entity_poly.pdbx_seq_one_letter_code
_entity_poly.pdbx_strand_id
1 'polypeptide(L)'
;MPSVEEVIEQILGEITAEITQVAPRIFFAITAITIIALIGKILHTYLTKLLEFADIDEGFEKIVGKAPPVSISKIIIGAVDVGLAFLGVLIAVRLLLPQESMNAFMEALVMLGKMASILLIALIILSLFNFLITRMKIETKLRSYLFFISFLILTALLIDISALSPEVKTSLVSGLSTGIGLSIAVFAAWFFFGDYVKEYLSRLKEKTSG
;
A
#
# COMPACT_ATOMS: atom_id res chain seq x y z
N MET A 1 -35.03 18.63 -48.24
CA MET A 1 -33.72 18.04 -47.88
C MET A 1 -32.81 19.22 -47.61
N PRO A 2 -32.15 19.28 -46.44
CA PRO A 2 -31.23 20.38 -46.14
C PRO A 2 -30.14 20.43 -47.22
N SER A 3 -29.70 21.64 -47.56
CA SER A 3 -28.62 21.82 -48.52
C SER A 3 -27.30 21.33 -47.91
N VAL A 4 -26.33 20.93 -48.74
CA VAL A 4 -25.01 20.50 -48.26
C VAL A 4 -24.34 21.62 -47.43
N GLU A 5 -24.64 22.87 -47.77
CA GLU A 5 -24.16 24.07 -47.06
C GLU A 5 -24.76 24.18 -45.65
N GLU A 6 -26.07 23.96 -45.48
CA GLU A 6 -26.73 23.94 -44.16
C GLU A 6 -26.19 22.82 -43.25
N VAL A 7 -25.88 21.66 -43.82
CA VAL A 7 -25.30 20.54 -43.06
C VAL A 7 -23.87 20.86 -42.61
N ILE A 8 -23.06 21.49 -43.45
CA ILE A 8 -21.70 21.91 -43.11
C ILE A 8 -21.73 23.01 -42.03
N GLU A 9 -22.63 23.99 -42.13
CA GLU A 9 -22.77 25.05 -41.13
C GLU A 9 -23.23 24.49 -39.77
N GLN A 10 -24.15 23.52 -39.75
CA GLN A 10 -24.55 22.85 -38.51
C GLN A 10 -23.37 22.13 -37.85
N ILE A 11 -22.62 21.34 -38.62
CA ILE A 11 -21.46 20.60 -38.10
C ILE A 11 -20.39 21.57 -37.57
N LEU A 12 -20.09 22.64 -38.31
CA LEU A 12 -19.12 23.64 -37.87
C LEU A 12 -19.60 24.41 -36.63
N GLY A 13 -20.89 24.72 -36.55
CA GLY A 13 -21.50 25.36 -35.38
C GLY A 13 -21.41 24.47 -34.14
N GLU A 14 -21.68 23.19 -34.28
CA GLU A 14 -21.64 22.20 -33.20
C GLU A 14 -20.20 21.96 -32.70
N ILE A 15 -19.25 21.81 -33.62
CA ILE A 15 -17.81 21.73 -33.29
C ILE A 15 -17.34 23.00 -32.57
N THR A 16 -17.74 24.18 -33.05
CA THR A 16 -17.34 25.45 -32.43
C THR A 16 -17.94 25.59 -31.02
N ALA A 17 -19.18 25.14 -30.82
CA ALA A 17 -19.82 25.14 -29.51
C ALA A 17 -19.10 24.20 -28.53
N GLU A 18 -18.73 23.00 -28.96
CA GLU A 18 -17.95 22.06 -28.15
C GLU A 18 -16.56 22.61 -27.80
N ILE A 19 -15.84 23.18 -28.77
CA ILE A 19 -14.53 23.81 -28.54
C ILE A 19 -14.65 24.94 -27.52
N THR A 20 -15.67 25.79 -27.63
CA THR A 20 -15.85 26.93 -26.71
C THR A 20 -16.16 26.48 -25.28
N GLN A 21 -16.77 25.30 -25.10
CA GLN A 21 -17.03 24.72 -23.78
C GLN A 21 -15.80 24.02 -23.17
N VAL A 22 -14.97 23.39 -24.01
CA VAL A 22 -13.82 22.57 -23.56
C VAL A 22 -12.54 23.41 -23.43
N ALA A 23 -12.33 24.40 -24.30
CA ALA A 23 -11.11 25.20 -24.34
C ALA A 23 -10.77 25.89 -23.00
N PRO A 24 -11.72 26.50 -22.26
CA PRO A 24 -11.43 27.08 -20.94
C PRO A 24 -10.96 26.02 -19.94
N ARG A 25 -11.54 24.82 -19.97
CA ARG A 25 -11.18 23.72 -19.05
C ARG A 25 -9.77 23.22 -19.29
N ILE A 26 -9.37 23.10 -20.56
CA ILE A 26 -7.99 22.75 -20.94
C ILE A 26 -7.01 23.81 -20.43
N PHE A 27 -7.33 25.10 -20.63
CA PHE A 27 -6.49 26.19 -20.14
C PHE A 27 -6.28 26.15 -18.62
N PHE A 28 -7.36 25.96 -17.85
CA PHE A 28 -7.27 25.84 -16.39
C PHE A 28 -6.52 24.57 -15.96
N ALA A 29 -6.69 23.45 -16.66
CA ALA A 29 -5.97 22.22 -16.36
C ALA A 29 -4.46 22.38 -16.56
N ILE A 30 -4.03 22.96 -17.69
CA ILE A 30 -2.60 23.24 -17.96
C ILE A 30 -2.04 24.21 -16.92
N THR A 31 -2.79 25.26 -16.58
CA THR A 31 -2.38 26.24 -15.56
C THR A 31 -2.20 25.56 -14.21
N ALA A 32 -3.16 24.73 -13.78
CA ALA A 32 -3.10 24.01 -12.52
C ALA A 32 -1.90 23.03 -12.47
N ILE A 33 -1.69 22.25 -13.53
CA ILE A 33 -0.53 21.35 -13.64
C ILE A 33 0.78 22.14 -13.55
N THR A 34 0.85 23.31 -14.21
CA THR A 34 2.04 24.18 -14.18
C THR A 34 2.32 24.67 -12.76
N ILE A 35 1.29 25.11 -12.04
CA ILE A 35 1.43 25.55 -10.64
C ILE A 35 1.90 24.41 -9.75
N ILE A 36 1.33 23.21 -9.89
CA ILE A 36 1.72 22.03 -9.10
C ILE A 36 3.17 21.63 -9.39
N ALA A 37 3.59 21.66 -10.66
CA ALA A 37 4.98 21.40 -11.02
C ALA A 37 5.92 22.44 -10.40
N LEU A 38 5.52 23.72 -10.36
CA LEU A 38 6.28 24.78 -9.71
C LEU A 38 6.42 24.53 -8.20
N ILE A 39 5.31 24.22 -7.53
CA ILE A 39 5.28 23.86 -6.11
C ILE A 39 6.14 22.62 -5.86
N GLY A 40 6.04 21.61 -6.72
CA GLY A 40 6.82 20.38 -6.60
C GLY A 40 8.31 20.63 -6.69
N LYS A 41 8.77 21.46 -7.63
CA LYS A 41 10.18 21.86 -7.72
C LYS A 41 10.67 22.55 -6.44
N ILE A 42 9.85 23.45 -5.89
CA ILE A 42 10.15 24.14 -4.64
C ILE A 42 10.22 23.15 -3.48
N LEU A 43 9.20 22.31 -3.32
CA LEU A 43 9.10 21.34 -2.25
C LEU A 43 10.23 20.32 -2.30
N HIS A 44 10.55 19.78 -3.47
CA HIS A 44 11.68 18.87 -3.69
C HIS A 44 13.00 19.51 -3.22
N THR A 45 13.23 20.77 -3.57
CA THR A 45 14.46 21.49 -3.18
C THR A 45 14.55 21.66 -1.66
N TYR A 46 13.48 22.11 -1.01
CA TYR A 46 13.47 22.29 0.44
C TYR A 46 13.53 20.97 1.20
N LEU A 47 12.80 19.97 0.74
CA LEU A 47 12.78 18.64 1.35
C LEU A 47 14.16 17.98 1.28
N THR A 48 14.84 18.09 0.14
CA THR A 48 16.22 17.59 -0.02
C THR A 48 17.15 18.25 1.00
N LYS A 49 17.12 19.59 1.08
CA LYS A 49 17.94 20.33 2.06
C LYS A 49 17.62 19.96 3.51
N LEU A 50 16.35 19.75 3.84
CA LEU A 50 15.93 19.38 5.19
C LEU A 50 16.37 17.97 5.58
N LEU A 51 16.25 17.01 4.66
CA LEU A 51 16.63 15.62 4.92
C LEU A 51 18.16 15.45 4.97
N GLU A 52 18.89 16.18 4.13
CA GLU A 52 20.36 16.27 4.19
C GLU A 52 20.80 16.95 5.50
N PHE A 53 20.19 18.08 5.88
CA PHE A 53 20.52 18.75 7.15
C PHE A 53 20.26 17.88 8.39
N ALA A 54 19.25 17.01 8.32
CA ALA A 54 18.90 16.11 9.41
C ALA A 54 19.70 14.79 9.39
N ASP A 55 20.60 14.58 8.42
CA ASP A 55 21.38 13.34 8.23
C ASP A 55 20.52 12.06 8.39
N ILE A 56 19.33 12.06 7.78
CA ILE A 56 18.33 10.99 7.96
C ILE A 56 18.90 9.62 7.59
N ASP A 57 19.74 9.56 6.56
CA ASP A 57 20.39 8.33 6.12
C ASP A 57 21.35 7.77 7.18
N GLU A 58 22.14 8.62 7.83
CA GLU A 58 23.04 8.22 8.93
C GLU A 58 22.25 7.82 10.19
N GLY A 59 21.17 8.55 10.50
CA GLY A 59 20.25 8.21 11.58
C GLY A 59 19.64 6.82 11.40
N PHE A 60 19.25 6.47 10.18
CA PHE A 60 18.73 5.15 9.86
C PHE A 60 19.80 4.06 9.93
N GLU A 61 21.01 4.34 9.43
CA GLU A 61 22.13 3.41 9.52
C GLU A 61 22.50 3.08 10.98
N LYS A 62 22.46 4.07 11.89
CA LYS A 62 22.69 3.85 13.32
C LYS A 62 21.67 2.89 13.95
N ILE A 63 20.41 2.96 13.52
CA ILE A 63 19.34 2.08 14.05
C ILE A 63 19.43 0.68 13.45
N VAL A 64 19.56 0.59 12.13
CA VAL A 64 19.51 -0.68 11.40
C VAL A 64 20.87 -1.37 11.39
N GLY A 65 21.96 -0.67 11.76
CA GLY A 65 23.33 -1.16 11.86
C GLY A 65 23.94 -1.61 10.53
N LYS A 66 23.35 -1.17 9.40
CA LYS A 66 23.80 -1.35 8.02
C LYS A 66 23.21 -0.22 7.17
N ALA A 67 23.97 0.30 6.23
CA ALA A 67 23.44 1.19 5.20
C ALA A 67 22.35 0.47 4.39
N PRO A 68 21.16 1.08 4.22
CA PRO A 68 20.13 0.53 3.36
C PRO A 68 20.59 0.53 1.90
N PRO A 69 20.09 -0.40 1.05
CA PRO A 69 20.46 -0.45 -0.37
C PRO A 69 20.02 0.80 -1.14
N VAL A 70 19.08 1.58 -0.60
CA VAL A 70 18.59 2.84 -1.14
C VAL A 70 18.50 3.86 0.00
N SER A 71 18.92 5.10 -0.24
CA SER A 71 18.81 6.21 0.72
C SER A 71 17.34 6.43 1.11
N ILE A 72 17.09 6.51 2.42
CA ILE A 72 15.78 6.81 3.00
C ILE A 72 15.34 8.20 2.59
N SER A 73 16.28 9.16 2.56
CA SER A 73 16.01 10.52 2.09
C SER A 73 15.44 10.51 0.68
N LYS A 74 16.03 9.72 -0.23
CA LYS A 74 15.54 9.57 -1.61
C LYS A 74 14.17 8.90 -1.69
N ILE A 75 13.90 7.92 -0.83
CA ILE A 75 12.57 7.27 -0.75
C ILE A 75 11.51 8.29 -0.33
N ILE A 76 11.80 9.12 0.69
CA ILE A 76 10.87 10.15 1.19
C ILE A 76 10.61 11.19 0.10
N ILE A 77 11.67 11.70 -0.55
CA ILE A 77 11.54 12.68 -1.64
C ILE A 77 10.73 12.09 -2.79
N GLY A 78 11.06 10.87 -3.22
CA GLY A 78 10.33 10.18 -4.28
C GLY A 78 8.85 9.95 -3.94
N ALA A 79 8.52 9.62 -2.69
CA ALA A 79 7.13 9.47 -2.26
C ALA A 79 6.35 10.79 -2.35
N VAL A 80 6.98 11.91 -1.97
CA VAL A 80 6.39 13.25 -2.08
C VAL A 80 6.19 13.64 -3.55
N ASP A 81 7.18 13.37 -4.41
CA ASP A 81 7.10 13.66 -5.84
C ASP A 81 5.99 12.85 -6.54
N VAL A 82 5.85 11.57 -6.20
CA VAL A 82 4.74 10.74 -6.69
C VAL A 82 3.40 11.26 -6.19
N GLY A 83 3.31 11.66 -4.92
CA GLY A 83 2.09 12.24 -4.35
C GLY A 83 1.67 13.55 -5.04
N LEU A 84 2.63 14.43 -5.35
CA LEU A 84 2.39 15.65 -6.11
C LEU A 84 1.97 15.39 -7.55
N ALA A 85 2.62 14.44 -8.23
CA ALA A 85 2.23 14.03 -9.57
C ALA A 85 0.79 13.50 -9.58
N PHE A 86 0.43 12.69 -8.59
CA PHE A 86 -0.92 12.17 -8.42
C PHE A 86 -1.96 13.27 -8.16
N LEU A 87 -1.64 14.27 -7.34
CA LEU A 87 -2.47 15.47 -7.16
C LEU A 87 -2.67 16.22 -8.48
N GLY A 88 -1.62 16.33 -9.29
CA GLY A 88 -1.70 16.90 -10.64
C GLY A 88 -2.69 16.16 -11.53
N VAL A 89 -2.62 14.83 -11.55
CA VAL A 89 -3.55 13.97 -12.30
C VAL A 89 -4.98 14.17 -11.80
N LEU A 90 -5.21 14.18 -10.48
CA LEU A 90 -6.54 14.38 -9.89
C LEU A 90 -7.16 15.71 -10.31
N ILE A 91 -6.39 16.79 -10.24
CA ILE A 91 -6.87 18.12 -10.61
C ILE A 91 -7.14 18.20 -12.11
N ALA A 92 -6.25 17.64 -12.94
CA ALA A 92 -6.43 17.58 -14.38
C ALA A 92 -7.70 16.80 -14.76
N VAL A 93 -7.90 15.61 -14.18
CA VAL A 93 -9.08 14.78 -14.39
C VAL A 93 -10.34 15.54 -13.95
N ARG A 94 -10.33 16.19 -12.78
CA ARG A 94 -11.49 16.96 -12.30
C ARG A 94 -11.88 18.14 -13.18
N LEU A 95 -10.91 18.76 -13.85
CA LEU A 95 -11.16 19.88 -14.75
C LEU A 95 -11.57 19.42 -16.16
N LEU A 96 -11.02 18.30 -16.64
CA LEU A 96 -11.20 17.83 -18.01
C LEU A 96 -12.39 16.87 -18.16
N LEU A 97 -12.67 16.01 -17.17
CA LEU A 97 -13.70 14.98 -17.27
C LEU A 97 -15.07 15.49 -16.77
N PRO A 98 -16.17 15.08 -17.43
CA PRO A 98 -17.53 15.28 -16.93
C PRO A 98 -17.77 14.56 -15.59
N GLN A 99 -18.74 15.04 -14.80
CA GLN A 99 -19.05 14.47 -13.49
C GLN A 99 -19.48 12.99 -13.56
N GLU A 100 -20.11 12.57 -14.65
CA GLU A 100 -20.55 11.18 -14.86
C GLU A 100 -19.37 10.20 -14.91
N SER A 101 -18.27 10.59 -15.55
CA SER A 101 -17.05 9.77 -15.64
C SER A 101 -16.21 9.83 -14.37
N MET A 102 -16.44 10.81 -13.49
CA MET A 102 -15.68 11.00 -12.26
C MET A 102 -15.87 9.84 -11.28
N ASN A 103 -17.08 9.28 -11.20
CA ASN A 103 -17.38 8.17 -10.29
C ASN A 103 -16.57 6.93 -10.65
N ALA A 104 -16.55 6.55 -11.93
CA ALA A 104 -15.77 5.42 -12.42
C ALA A 104 -14.25 5.64 -12.21
N PHE A 105 -13.77 6.85 -12.45
CA PHE A 105 -12.37 7.19 -12.21
C PHE A 105 -12.00 7.08 -10.71
N MET A 106 -12.83 7.63 -9.82
CA MET A 106 -12.60 7.57 -8.38
C MET A 106 -12.69 6.14 -7.83
N GLU A 107 -13.61 5.34 -8.35
CA GLU A 107 -13.71 3.92 -7.99
C GLU A 107 -12.44 3.14 -8.38
N ALA A 108 -11.96 3.33 -9.62
CA ALA A 108 -10.70 2.76 -10.07
C ALA A 108 -9.51 3.23 -9.23
N LEU A 109 -9.50 4.51 -8.86
CA LEU A 109 -8.46 5.10 -8.02
C LEU A 109 -8.43 4.49 -6.61
N VAL A 110 -9.61 4.32 -6.00
CA VAL A 110 -9.77 3.67 -4.70
C VAL A 110 -9.31 2.21 -4.77
N MET A 111 -9.66 1.51 -5.85
CA MET A 111 -9.20 0.14 -6.07
C MET A 111 -7.67 0.09 -6.16
N LEU A 112 -7.04 0.90 -7.01
CA LEU A 112 -5.58 0.99 -7.13
C LEU A 112 -4.90 1.35 -5.81
N GLY A 113 -5.47 2.32 -5.06
CA GLY A 113 -4.97 2.73 -3.75
C GLY A 113 -5.01 1.60 -2.73
N LYS A 114 -6.10 0.82 -2.70
CA LYS A 114 -6.21 -0.40 -1.87
C LYS A 114 -5.14 -1.42 -2.23
N MET A 115 -4.92 -1.68 -3.53
CA MET A 115 -3.89 -2.61 -3.98
C MET A 115 -2.49 -2.17 -3.52
N ALA A 116 -2.14 -0.91 -3.76
CA ALA A 116 -0.85 -0.36 -3.37
C ALA A 116 -0.64 -0.38 -1.84
N SER A 117 -1.68 -0.04 -1.08
CA SER A 117 -1.65 -0.08 0.40
C SER A 117 -1.38 -1.49 0.93
N ILE A 118 -2.09 -2.49 0.40
CA ILE A 118 -1.91 -3.90 0.78
C ILE A 118 -0.50 -4.38 0.48
N LEU A 119 0.03 -4.06 -0.72
CA LEU A 119 1.40 -4.40 -1.09
C LEU A 119 2.44 -3.74 -0.18
N LEU A 120 2.23 -2.45 0.17
CA LEU A 120 3.10 -1.72 1.08
C LEU A 120 3.10 -2.35 2.47
N ILE A 121 1.91 -2.64 3.02
CA ILE A 121 1.76 -3.29 4.33
C ILE A 121 2.42 -4.67 4.32
N ALA A 122 2.22 -5.46 3.26
CA ALA A 122 2.85 -6.77 3.11
C ALA A 122 4.38 -6.66 3.13
N LEU A 123 4.95 -5.69 2.40
CA LEU A 123 6.39 -5.42 2.38
C LEU A 123 6.91 -5.02 3.76
N ILE A 124 6.19 -4.15 4.47
CA ILE A 124 6.53 -3.74 5.84
C ILE A 124 6.55 -4.95 6.78
N ILE A 125 5.50 -5.78 6.76
CA ILE A 125 5.40 -6.98 7.60
C ILE A 125 6.56 -7.94 7.32
N LEU A 126 6.85 -8.21 6.05
CA LEU A 126 7.97 -9.08 5.67
C LEU A 126 9.32 -8.50 6.10
N SER A 127 9.51 -7.20 5.96
CA SER A 127 10.73 -6.50 6.40
C SER A 127 10.89 -6.58 7.91
N LEU A 128 9.81 -6.33 8.68
CA LEU A 128 9.81 -6.47 10.14
C LEU A 128 10.11 -7.91 10.55
N PHE A 129 9.51 -8.90 9.90
CA PHE A 129 9.79 -10.31 10.15
C PHE A 129 11.26 -10.67 9.91
N ASN A 130 11.83 -10.24 8.78
CA ASN A 130 13.24 -10.44 8.48
C ASN A 130 14.16 -9.75 9.50
N PHE A 131 13.81 -8.53 9.91
CA PHE A 131 14.52 -7.80 10.96
C PHE A 131 14.49 -8.55 12.29
N LEU A 132 13.31 -8.99 12.74
CA LEU A 132 13.13 -9.77 13.96
C LEU A 132 14.00 -11.03 13.94
N ILE A 133 13.99 -11.81 12.85
CA ILE A 133 14.80 -13.04 12.75
C ILE A 133 16.30 -12.76 12.80
N THR A 134 16.75 -11.71 12.10
CA THR A 134 18.17 -11.49 11.87
C THR A 134 18.82 -10.73 13.03
N ARG A 135 18.09 -9.82 13.67
CA ARG A 135 18.62 -8.92 14.71
C ARG A 135 18.25 -9.35 16.13
N MET A 136 17.05 -9.90 16.33
CA MET A 136 16.71 -10.51 17.61
C MET A 136 17.19 -11.96 17.54
N LYS A 137 17.92 -12.44 18.55
CA LYS A 137 18.36 -13.84 18.66
C LYS A 137 17.16 -14.75 18.91
N ILE A 138 16.23 -14.79 17.96
CA ILE A 138 14.96 -15.49 18.06
C ILE A 138 15.25 -16.98 17.98
N GLU A 139 14.86 -17.70 19.02
CA GLU A 139 14.93 -19.15 19.07
C GLU A 139 14.17 -19.76 17.89
N THR A 140 14.66 -20.89 17.37
CA THR A 140 14.05 -21.58 16.22
C THR A 140 12.55 -21.86 16.43
N LYS A 141 12.12 -22.09 17.68
CA LYS A 141 10.69 -22.27 18.03
C LYS A 141 9.83 -21.02 17.74
N LEU A 142 10.34 -19.83 18.05
CA LEU A 142 9.66 -18.55 17.80
C LEU A 142 9.69 -18.15 16.32
N ARG A 143 10.74 -18.55 15.59
CA ARG A 143 10.88 -18.29 14.15
C ARG A 143 9.73 -18.90 13.35
N SER A 144 9.42 -20.17 13.57
CA SER A 144 8.34 -20.86 12.84
C SER A 144 6.97 -20.26 13.15
N TYR A 145 6.74 -19.86 14.39
CA TYR A 145 5.51 -19.19 14.80
C TYR A 145 5.35 -17.83 14.12
N LEU A 146 6.39 -17.01 14.13
CA LEU A 146 6.37 -15.70 13.46
C LEU A 146 6.14 -15.85 11.95
N PHE A 147 6.76 -16.85 11.29
CA PHE A 147 6.52 -17.11 9.87
C PHE A 147 5.05 -17.46 9.60
N PHE A 148 4.49 -18.34 10.42
CA PHE A 148 3.11 -18.76 10.32
C PHE A 148 2.13 -17.59 10.53
N ILE A 149 2.36 -16.75 11.54
CA ILE A 149 1.54 -15.54 11.76
C ILE A 149 1.68 -14.55 10.59
N SER A 150 2.89 -14.31 10.09
CA SER A 150 3.08 -13.45 8.90
C SER A 150 2.32 -14.00 7.69
N PHE A 151 2.33 -15.32 7.47
CA PHE A 151 1.56 -15.97 6.41
C PHE A 151 0.04 -15.75 6.57
N LEU A 152 -0.50 -15.91 7.78
CA LEU A 152 -1.91 -15.66 8.05
C LEU A 152 -2.29 -14.20 7.82
N ILE A 153 -1.45 -13.25 8.25
CA ILE A 153 -1.69 -11.82 8.03
C ILE A 153 -1.64 -11.49 6.53
N LEU A 154 -0.66 -12.01 5.79
CA LEU A 154 -0.58 -11.81 4.33
C LEU A 154 -1.80 -12.39 3.62
N THR A 155 -2.28 -13.56 4.05
CA THR A 155 -3.49 -14.18 3.51
C THR A 155 -4.73 -13.33 3.80
N ALA A 156 -4.83 -12.75 5.01
CA ALA A 156 -5.90 -11.82 5.36
C ALA A 156 -5.90 -10.57 4.47
N LEU A 157 -4.72 -9.99 4.20
CA LEU A 157 -4.57 -8.86 3.29
C LEU A 157 -4.96 -9.21 1.84
N LEU A 158 -4.66 -10.45 1.40
CA LEU A 158 -4.99 -10.93 0.06
C LEU A 158 -6.50 -11.14 -0.15
N ILE A 159 -7.24 -11.45 0.92
CA ILE A 159 -8.71 -11.53 0.86
C ILE A 159 -9.31 -10.14 0.62
N ASP A 160 -8.71 -9.08 1.16
CA ASP A 160 -9.24 -7.73 1.01
C ASP A 160 -9.22 -7.27 -0.46
N ILE A 161 -8.13 -7.54 -1.19
CA ILE A 161 -7.97 -7.21 -2.61
C ILE A 161 -8.77 -8.14 -3.55
N SER A 162 -9.12 -9.33 -3.09
CA SER A 162 -9.78 -10.32 -3.93
C SER A 162 -11.18 -9.85 -4.37
N ALA A 163 -11.56 -10.13 -5.61
CA ALA A 163 -12.90 -9.86 -6.14
C ALA A 163 -13.91 -10.94 -5.72
N LEU A 164 -13.89 -11.33 -4.44
CA LEU A 164 -14.83 -12.30 -3.85
C LEU A 164 -16.11 -11.61 -3.40
N SER A 165 -17.20 -12.38 -3.33
CA SER A 165 -18.47 -11.87 -2.81
C SER A 165 -18.34 -11.47 -1.32
N PRO A 166 -19.15 -10.51 -0.84
CA PRO A 166 -19.08 -10.05 0.55
C PRO A 166 -19.26 -11.18 1.57
N GLU A 167 -20.10 -12.16 1.26
CA GLU A 167 -20.38 -13.31 2.11
C GLU A 167 -19.14 -14.19 2.25
N VAL A 168 -18.46 -14.49 1.13
CA VAL A 168 -17.23 -15.29 1.11
C VAL A 168 -16.12 -14.55 1.86
N LYS A 169 -15.97 -13.24 1.67
CA LYS A 169 -15.00 -12.43 2.43
C LYS A 169 -15.28 -12.50 3.92
N THR A 170 -16.53 -12.37 4.34
CA THR A 170 -16.92 -12.42 5.76
C THR A 170 -16.60 -13.78 6.38
N SER A 171 -16.93 -14.87 5.69
CA SER A 171 -16.60 -16.22 6.14
C SER A 171 -15.09 -16.45 6.24
N LEU A 172 -14.32 -15.99 5.25
CA LEU A 172 -12.86 -16.12 5.25
C LEU A 172 -12.20 -15.28 6.36
N VAL A 173 -12.66 -14.04 6.57
CA VAL A 173 -12.17 -13.17 7.65
C VAL A 173 -12.48 -13.78 9.02
N SER A 174 -13.69 -14.32 9.19
CA SER A 174 -14.09 -15.03 10.41
C SER A 174 -13.20 -16.26 10.65
N GLY A 175 -13.05 -17.12 9.64
CA GLY A 175 -12.20 -18.32 9.72
C GLY A 175 -10.74 -17.99 10.00
N LEU A 176 -10.18 -16.95 9.38
CA LEU A 176 -8.82 -16.47 9.66
C LEU A 176 -8.68 -15.94 11.07
N SER A 177 -9.64 -15.14 11.55
CA SER A 177 -9.63 -14.63 12.92
C SER A 177 -9.62 -15.78 13.95
N THR A 178 -10.49 -16.78 13.75
CA THR A 178 -10.49 -18.00 14.56
C THR A 178 -9.18 -18.76 14.46
N GLY A 179 -8.64 -18.94 13.25
CA GLY A 179 -7.37 -19.62 13.00
C GLY A 179 -6.19 -18.92 13.68
N ILE A 180 -6.11 -17.59 13.59
CA ILE A 180 -5.09 -16.77 14.28
C ILE A 180 -5.24 -16.94 15.80
N GLY A 181 -6.44 -16.77 16.34
CA GLY A 181 -6.69 -16.91 17.77
C GLY A 181 -6.34 -18.29 18.32
N LEU A 182 -6.73 -19.36 17.62
CA LEU A 182 -6.41 -20.74 18.00
C LEU A 182 -4.90 -21.02 17.91
N SER A 183 -4.23 -20.48 16.90
CA SER A 183 -2.79 -20.63 16.75
C SER A 183 -2.01 -19.92 17.85
N ILE A 184 -2.46 -18.72 18.26
CA ILE A 184 -1.90 -18.02 19.43
C ILE A 184 -2.10 -18.87 20.70
N ALA A 185 -3.30 -19.43 20.90
CA ALA A 185 -3.61 -20.23 22.09
C ALA A 185 -2.76 -21.51 22.17
N VAL A 186 -2.68 -22.27 21.07
CA VAL A 186 -1.85 -23.49 20.98
C VAL A 186 -0.38 -23.16 21.16
N PHE A 187 0.10 -22.08 20.52
CA PHE A 187 1.48 -21.64 20.68
C PHE A 187 1.80 -21.24 22.13
N ALA A 188 0.95 -20.46 22.77
CA ALA A 188 1.12 -20.07 24.17
C ALA A 188 1.15 -21.30 25.09
N ALA A 189 0.22 -22.23 24.93
CA ALA A 189 0.20 -23.47 25.70
C ALA A 189 1.48 -24.28 25.51
N TRP A 190 1.93 -24.47 24.27
CA TRP A 190 3.16 -25.18 23.98
C TRP A 190 4.41 -24.45 24.47
N PHE A 191 4.45 -23.12 24.38
CA PHE A 191 5.57 -22.29 24.81
C PHE A 191 5.74 -22.32 26.34
N PHE A 192 4.66 -22.16 27.11
CA PHE A 192 4.72 -22.17 28.57
C PHE A 192 4.83 -23.57 29.19
N PHE A 193 4.16 -24.57 28.61
CA PHE A 193 4.07 -25.91 29.21
C PHE A 193 4.88 -26.97 28.47
N GLY A 194 5.50 -26.65 27.33
CA GLY A 194 6.19 -27.64 26.49
C GLY A 194 7.32 -28.36 27.21
N ASP A 195 8.09 -27.65 28.04
CA ASP A 195 9.21 -28.25 28.78
C ASP A 195 8.71 -29.15 29.92
N TYR A 196 7.64 -28.74 30.62
CA TYR A 196 6.97 -29.58 31.63
C TYR A 196 6.38 -30.86 31.05
N VAL A 197 5.72 -30.76 29.89
CA VAL A 197 5.17 -31.92 29.18
C VAL A 197 6.29 -32.86 28.74
N LYS A 198 7.41 -32.31 28.26
CA LYS A 198 8.57 -33.10 27.84
C LYS A 198 9.20 -33.86 29.02
N GLU A 199 9.34 -33.22 30.16
CA GLU A 199 9.88 -33.83 31.38
C GLU A 199 8.93 -34.89 31.97
N TYR A 200 7.62 -34.64 31.93
CA TYR A 200 6.63 -35.62 32.36
C TYR A 200 6.64 -36.88 31.48
N LEU A 201 6.72 -36.69 30.16
CA LEU A 201 6.79 -37.80 29.19
C LEU A 201 8.09 -38.61 29.31
N SER A 202 9.23 -37.97 29.59
CA SER A 202 10.49 -38.70 29.78
C SER A 202 10.44 -39.56 31.05
N ARG A 203 9.90 -39.04 32.15
CA ARG A 203 9.74 -39.80 33.41
C ARG A 203 8.79 -40.98 33.27
N LEU A 204 7.72 -40.84 32.49
CA LEU A 204 6.80 -41.94 32.19
C LEU A 204 7.49 -43.06 31.41
N LYS A 205 8.26 -42.70 30.38
CA LYS A 205 8.98 -43.67 29.53
C LYS A 205 10.02 -44.47 30.29
N GLU A 206 10.71 -43.82 31.24
CA GLU A 206 11.67 -44.46 32.14
C GLU A 206 10.98 -45.48 33.06
N LYS A 207 9.78 -45.16 33.53
CA LYS A 207 8.97 -46.03 34.41
C LYS A 207 8.28 -47.21 33.69
N THR A 208 8.23 -47.20 32.36
CA THR A 208 7.67 -48.29 31.54
C THR A 208 8.74 -49.17 30.88
N SER A 209 10.02 -48.78 30.93
CA SER A 209 11.14 -49.49 30.30
C SER A 209 12.06 -50.22 31.31
N GLY A 210 11.72 -50.20 32.60
CA GLY A 210 12.34 -51.01 33.66
C GLY A 210 11.30 -51.92 34.29
#